data_AF-A0A4S1WDD0-F1
#
_entry.id   AF-A0A4S1WDD0-F1
#
_cell.length_a   1.000
_cell.length_b   1.000
_cell.length_c   1.000
_cell.angle_alpha   90.00
_cell.angle_beta   90.00
_cell.angle_gamma   90.00
#
_symmetry.space_group_name_H-M   'P 1'
#
loop_
_entity.id
_entity.type
_entity.pdbx_description
1 polymer ?
#
loop_
_entity_poly.entity_id
_entity_poly.type
_entity_poly.pdbx_seq_one_letter_code
_entity_poly.pdbx_strand_id
1 'polypeptide(L)'
;MAGAILESVGLILGSLAAALLLCGLLWWSFRLIGHPGWAGPFTLLLIPLAFVLPGMPFVDMAVIFTLLFAIPLWIEGRRGSVHHG
;
A
#
# COMPACT_ATOMS: atom_id res chain seq x y z
N MET A 1 -25.38 -16.94 7.87
CA MET A 1 -24.35 -17.11 6.83
C MET A 1 -24.19 -15.87 5.94
N ALA A 2 -25.26 -15.28 5.40
CA ALA A 2 -25.15 -14.07 4.54
C ALA A 2 -24.49 -12.85 5.22
N GLY A 3 -24.76 -12.59 6.51
CA GLY A 3 -24.16 -11.47 7.24
C GLY A 3 -22.64 -11.54 7.38
N ALA A 4 -22.10 -12.72 7.70
CA ALA A 4 -20.64 -12.91 7.84
C ALA A 4 -19.89 -12.72 6.52
N ILE A 5 -20.52 -13.08 5.39
CA ILE A 5 -19.96 -12.85 4.05
C ILE A 5 -19.91 -11.35 3.78
N LEU A 6 -20.98 -10.61 4.08
CA LEU A 6 -21.04 -9.17 3.84
C LEU A 6 -20.01 -8.40 4.69
N GLU A 7 -19.84 -8.78 5.96
CA GLU A 7 -18.81 -8.21 6.83
C GLU A 7 -17.40 -8.47 6.30
N SER A 8 -17.13 -9.70 5.85
CA SER A 8 -15.84 -10.07 5.27
C SER A 8 -15.55 -9.29 3.98
N VAL A 9 -16.56 -9.13 3.12
CA VAL A 9 -16.45 -8.35 1.89
C VAL A 9 -16.17 -6.87 2.20
N GLY A 10 -16.86 -6.31 3.19
CA GLY A 10 -16.62 -4.94 3.66
C GLY A 10 -15.20 -4.74 4.19
N LEU A 11 -14.70 -5.69 4.97
CA LEU A 11 -13.33 -5.70 5.47
C LEU A 11 -12.29 -5.75 4.34
N ILE A 12 -12.48 -6.63 3.36
CA ILE A 12 -11.58 -6.76 2.21
C ILE A 12 -11.58 -5.48 1.38
N LEU A 13 -12.77 -4.98 1.02
CA LEU A 13 -12.91 -3.76 0.20
C LEU A 13 -12.36 -2.53 0.92
N GLY A 14 -12.63 -2.40 2.22
CA GLY A 14 -12.09 -1.31 3.04
C GLY A 14 -10.58 -1.36 3.14
N SER A 15 -10.01 -2.54 3.37
CA SER A 15 -8.56 -2.73 3.45
C SER A 15 -7.88 -2.44 2.11
N LEU A 16 -8.51 -2.85 1.00
CA LEU A 16 -8.05 -2.56 -0.34
C LEU A 16 -8.09 -1.07 -0.66
N ALA A 17 -9.18 -0.37 -0.31
CA ALA A 17 -9.31 1.07 -0.49
C ALA A 17 -8.25 1.83 0.33
N ALA A 18 -8.03 1.42 1.59
CA ALA A 18 -6.98 2.00 2.43
C ALA A 18 -5.59 1.77 1.85
N ALA A 19 -5.30 0.56 1.36
CA ALA A 19 -4.04 0.24 0.71
C ALA A 19 -3.77 1.11 -0.52
N LEU A 20 -4.79 1.31 -1.37
CA LEU A 20 -4.71 2.19 -2.55
C LEU A 20 -4.49 3.65 -2.17
N LEU A 21 -5.19 4.14 -1.14
CA LEU A 21 -5.00 5.50 -0.63
C LEU A 21 -3.60 5.72 -0.09
N LEU A 22 -3.09 4.80 0.73
CA LEU A 22 -1.71 4.85 1.26
C LEU A 22 -0.69 4.82 0.13
N CYS A 23 -0.83 3.86 -0.78
CA CYS A 23 0.01 3.70 -1.97
C CYS A 23 0.01 4.98 -2.83
N GLY A 24 -1.16 5.57 -3.07
CA GLY A 24 -1.33 6.81 -3.82
C GLY A 24 -0.71 8.03 -3.12
N LEU A 25 -0.90 8.16 -1.81
CA LEU A 25 -0.32 9.24 -0.99
C LEU A 25 1.20 9.17 -0.97
N LEU A 26 1.76 7.96 -0.74
CA LEU A 26 3.20 7.72 -0.80
C LEU A 26 3.75 8.10 -2.18
N TRP A 27 3.14 7.58 -3.24
CA TRP A 27 3.54 7.89 -4.61
C TRP A 27 3.48 9.39 -4.93
N TRP A 28 2.39 10.06 -4.56
CA TRP A 28 2.24 11.49 -4.79
C TRP A 28 3.27 12.32 -4.01
N SER A 29 3.50 11.96 -2.74
CA SER A 29 4.52 12.60 -1.90
C SER A 29 5.93 12.43 -2.48
N PHE A 30 6.30 11.22 -2.91
CA PHE A 30 7.61 10.97 -3.52
C PHE A 30 7.78 11.62 -4.89
N ARG A 31 6.71 11.75 -5.69
CA ARG A 31 6.73 12.55 -6.91
C ARG A 31 6.98 14.03 -6.63
N LEU A 32 6.35 14.59 -5.60
CA LEU A 32 6.58 15.98 -5.19
C LEU A 32 8.03 16.21 -4.72
N ILE A 33 8.64 15.22 -4.07
CA ILE A 33 10.03 15.28 -3.59
C ILE A 33 11.05 14.98 -4.71
N GLY A 34 10.60 14.61 -5.92
CA GLY A 34 11.48 14.32 -7.06
C GLY A 34 12.20 12.96 -6.98
N HIS A 35 11.76 12.09 -6.08
CA HIS A 35 12.38 10.78 -5.83
C HIS A 35 11.35 9.63 -5.96
N PRO A 36 10.74 9.44 -7.15
CA PRO A 36 9.70 8.42 -7.34
C PRO A 36 10.22 6.99 -7.13
N GLY A 37 11.53 6.76 -7.30
CA GLY A 37 12.17 5.49 -6.99
C GLY A 37 12.09 5.10 -5.51
N TRP A 38 11.92 6.04 -4.58
CA TRP A 38 11.87 5.77 -3.14
C TRP A 38 10.48 5.38 -2.64
N ALA A 39 9.46 5.34 -3.50
CA ALA A 39 8.11 4.93 -3.09
C ALA A 39 8.04 3.45 -2.68
N GLY A 40 8.77 2.57 -3.37
CA GLY A 40 8.75 1.12 -3.12
C GLY A 40 9.40 0.62 -1.82
N PRO A 41 10.56 1.15 -1.35
CA PRO A 41 11.14 0.75 -0.08
C PRO A 41 10.38 1.39 1.07
N PHE A 42 9.82 2.59 0.88
CA PHE A 42 9.02 3.23 1.90
C PHE A 42 7.70 2.51 2.15
N THR A 43 7.10 1.88 1.14
CA THR A 43 5.95 0.98 1.38
C THR A 43 6.33 -0.22 2.26
N LEU A 44 7.60 -0.66 2.30
CA LEU A 44 8.05 -1.69 3.24
C LEU A 44 8.08 -1.19 4.69
N LEU A 45 8.17 0.12 4.93
CA LEU A 45 8.07 0.68 6.29
C LEU A 45 6.65 0.56 6.87
N LEU A 46 5.66 0.13 6.09
CA LEU A 46 4.33 -0.20 6.59
C LEU A 46 4.25 -1.60 7.21
N ILE A 47 5.24 -2.48 6.98
CA ILE A 47 5.33 -3.80 7.60
C ILE A 47 5.26 -3.72 9.14
N PRO A 48 6.06 -2.88 9.84
CA PRO A 48 5.97 -2.77 11.29
C PRO A 48 4.59 -2.31 11.79
N LEU A 49 3.76 -1.68 10.96
CA LEU A 49 2.41 -1.28 11.34
C LEU A 49 1.53 -2.50 11.67
N ALA A 50 1.70 -3.62 10.94
CA ALA A 50 1.02 -4.88 11.24
C ALA A 50 1.50 -5.49 12.58
N PHE A 51 2.77 -5.29 12.94
CA PHE A 51 3.32 -5.79 14.19
C PHE A 51 2.95 -4.92 15.41
N VAL A 52 2.75 -3.62 15.21
CA VAL A 52 2.36 -2.68 16.28
C VAL A 52 0.87 -2.75 16.61
N LEU A 53 0.02 -3.13 15.64
CA LEU A 53 -1.41 -3.32 15.84
C LEU A 53 -1.83 -4.79 15.66
N PRO A 54 -1.34 -5.70 16.53
CA PRO A 54 -1.62 -7.12 16.41
C PRO A 54 -3.11 -7.41 16.67
N GLY A 55 -3.72 -8.25 15.82
CA GLY A 55 -5.10 -8.69 15.98
C GLY A 55 -6.15 -7.80 15.32
N MET A 56 -5.75 -6.85 14.46
CA MET A 56 -6.64 -6.05 13.63
C MET A 56 -6.66 -6.59 12.18
N PRO A 57 -7.65 -7.42 11.78
CA PRO A 57 -7.67 -8.06 10.46
C PRO A 57 -7.63 -7.07 9.30
N PHE A 58 -8.20 -5.88 9.52
CA PHE A 58 -8.15 -4.78 8.56
C PHE A 58 -6.71 -4.31 8.27
N VAL A 59 -5.90 -4.12 9.32
CA VAL A 59 -4.52 -3.63 9.17
C VAL A 59 -3.66 -4.70 8.51
N ASP A 60 -3.82 -5.96 8.92
CA ASP A 60 -3.10 -7.09 8.33
C ASP A 60 -3.38 -7.19 6.82
N MET A 61 -4.66 -7.13 6.44
CA MET A 61 -5.06 -7.19 5.03
C MET A 61 -4.62 -5.96 4.24
N ALA A 62 -4.72 -4.76 4.83
CA ALA A 62 -4.26 -3.53 4.19
C ALA A 62 -2.76 -3.56 3.92
N VAL A 63 -1.95 -4.02 4.89
CA VAL A 63 -0.49 -4.16 4.73
C VAL A 63 -0.17 -5.19 3.64
N ILE A 64 -0.85 -6.34 3.61
CA ILE A 64 -0.67 -7.35 2.56
C ILE A 64 -0.99 -6.75 1.18
N PHE A 65 -2.13 -6.07 1.02
CA PHE A 65 -2.48 -5.45 -0.25
C PHE A 65 -1.49 -4.36 -0.64
N THR A 66 -1.06 -3.51 0.30
CA THR A 66 -0.06 -2.47 0.01
C THR A 66 1.27 -3.07 -0.42
N LEU A 67 1.70 -4.20 0.16
CA LEU A 67 2.91 -4.91 -0.27
C LEU A 67 2.77 -5.48 -1.69
N LEU A 68 1.59 -5.99 -2.06
CA LEU A 68 1.33 -6.42 -3.44
C LEU A 68 1.43 -5.24 -4.43
N PHE A 69 0.94 -4.06 -4.05
CA PHE A 69 1.06 -2.84 -4.85
C PHE A 69 2.46 -2.19 -4.80
N ALA A 70 3.31 -2.56 -3.84
CA ALA A 70 4.66 -2.01 -3.73
C ALA A 70 5.55 -2.40 -4.92
N ILE A 71 5.37 -3.60 -5.48
CA ILE A 71 6.13 -4.08 -6.65
C ILE A 71 5.87 -3.21 -7.89
N PRO A 72 4.63 -3.02 -8.36
CA PRO A 72 4.36 -2.16 -9.50
C PRO A 72 4.76 -0.69 -9.24
N LEU A 73 4.57 -0.18 -8.02
CA LEU A 73 5.06 1.15 -7.62
C LEU A 73 6.58 1.28 -7.79
N TRP A 74 7.34 0.27 -7.37
CA TRP A 74 8.80 0.27 -7.47
C TRP A 74 9.27 0.24 -8.92
N ILE A 75 8.64 -0.58 -9.77
CA ILE A 75 8.95 -0.66 -11.20
C ILE A 75 8.68 0.70 -11.88
N GLU A 76 7.52 1.29 -11.60
CA GLU A 76 7.13 2.56 -12.22
C GLU A 76 8.00 3.72 -11.70
N GLY A 77 8.34 3.71 -10.42
CA GLY A 77 9.26 4.69 -9.82
C GLY A 77 10.65 4.64 -10.45
N ARG A 78 11.14 3.43 -10.75
CA ARG A 78 12.41 3.23 -11.47
C ARG A 78 12.34 3.68 -12.92
N ARG A 79 11.24 3.40 -13.63
CA ARG A 79 11.02 3.86 -15.01
C ARG A 79 10.97 5.38 -15.13
N GLY A 80 10.23 6.05 -14.23
CA GLY A 80 10.17 7.50 -14.17
C GLY A 80 11.53 8.15 -13.87
N SER A 81 12.39 7.47 -13.11
CA SER A 81 13.75 7.96 -12.82
C SER A 81 14.71 7.85 -14.01
N VAL A 82 14.49 6.90 -14.93
CA VAL A 82 15.34 6.70 -16.13
C VAL A 82 14.97 7.64 -17.26
N HIS A 83 13.72 8.09 -17.36
CA HIS A 83 13.27 9.00 -18.42
C HIS A 83 13.58 10.50 -18.18
N HIS A 84 14.10 10.87 -17.01
CA HIS A 84 14.48 12.26 -16.67
C HIS A 84 15.98 12.40 -16.37
N GLY A 85 16.77 11.36 -16.64
CA GLY A 85 18.23 11.37 -16.56
C GLY A 85 18.88 11.61 -17.91
#